data_AF-A0A0M2VDL0-F1
#
_entry.id   AF-A0A0M2VDL0-F1
#
_cell.length_a   1.000
_cell.length_b   1.000
_cell.length_c   1.000
_cell.angle_alpha   90.00
_cell.angle_beta   90.00
_cell.angle_gamma   90.00
#
_symmetry.space_group_name_H-M   'P 1'
#
loop_
_entity.id
_entity.type
_entity.pdbx_description
1 polymer ?
#
loop_
_entity_poly.entity_id
_entity_poly.type
_entity_poly.pdbx_seq_one_letter_code
_entity_poly.pdbx_strand_id
1 'polypeptide(L)'
;MRKEFLFNVDKHRILVVNTWIRGMKLYVDGDLRDHDSSFLPSGKTALLSASLGDIGILEINPRSSLLSVELDAYLICENVKDHIFSSRQRLSLKKRRIVE
;
A
#
# COMPACT_ATOMS: atom_id res chain seq x y z
N MET A 1 4.33 -11.86 14.38
CA MET A 1 4.91 -11.79 13.02
C MET A 1 4.91 -10.33 12.56
N ARG A 2 6.01 -9.88 11.93
CA ARG A 2 6.14 -8.55 11.30
C ARG A 2 6.39 -8.77 9.82
N LYS A 3 5.65 -8.08 8.95
CA LYS A 3 5.84 -8.09 7.51
C LYS A 3 5.97 -6.67 7.00
N GLU A 4 6.89 -6.45 6.07
CA GLU A 4 7.18 -5.15 5.50
C GLU A 4 7.07 -5.21 3.99
N PHE A 5 6.54 -4.14 3.41
CA PHE A 5 6.51 -3.91 1.98
C PHE A 5 7.14 -2.54 1.74
N LEU A 6 8.22 -2.55 0.98
CA LEU A 6 8.97 -1.35 0.59
C LEU A 6 8.95 -1.28 -0.93
N PHE A 7 8.49 -0.15 -1.45
CA PHE A 7 8.48 0.15 -2.88
C PHE A 7 8.49 1.68 -3.05
N ASN A 8 8.93 2.17 -4.20
CA ASN A 8 8.82 3.59 -4.51
C ASN A 8 7.60 3.85 -5.38
N VAL A 9 7.04 5.04 -5.27
CA VAL A 9 6.02 5.57 -6.18
C VAL A 9 6.52 6.92 -6.64
N ASP A 10 6.96 6.98 -7.90
CA ASP A 10 7.72 8.12 -8.42
C ASP A 10 8.92 8.46 -7.50
N LYS A 11 8.96 9.67 -6.92
CA LYS A 11 10.01 10.09 -5.98
C LYS A 11 9.76 9.72 -4.50
N HIS A 12 8.60 9.13 -4.18
CA HIS A 12 8.22 8.84 -2.81
C HIS A 12 8.56 7.42 -2.40
N ARG A 13 9.24 7.27 -1.27
CA ARG A 13 9.53 5.96 -0.67
C ARG A 13 8.36 5.52 0.19
N ILE A 14 7.69 4.45 -0.22
CA ILE A 14 6.53 3.90 0.49
C ILE A 14 6.96 2.71 1.33
N LEU A 15 6.70 2.78 2.64
CA LEU A 15 6.90 1.66 3.55
C LEU A 15 5.56 1.31 4.22
N VAL A 16 5.11 0.08 4.00
CA VAL A 16 3.95 -0.48 4.71
C VAL A 16 4.43 -1.54 5.68
N VAL A 17 4.10 -1.35 6.96
CA VAL A 17 4.45 -2.29 8.03
C VAL A 17 3.18 -2.92 8.56
N ASN A 18 3.06 -4.24 8.46
CA ASN A 18 2.02 -5.01 9.14
C ASN A 18 2.62 -5.73 10.35
N THR A 19 1.94 -5.61 11.49
CA THR A 19 2.22 -6.38 12.70
C THR A 19 0.91 -6.92 13.27
N TRP A 20 0.92 -8.17 13.74
CA TRP A 20 -0.29 -8.80 14.30
C TRP A 20 -0.88 -8.04 15.49
N ILE A 21 -0.05 -7.40 16.32
CA ILE A 21 -0.48 -6.79 17.59
C ILE A 21 -0.79 -5.30 17.43
N ARG A 22 -0.15 -4.61 16.48
CA ARG A 22 -0.27 -3.14 16.31
C ARG A 22 -0.90 -2.74 14.99
N GLY A 23 -1.47 -3.71 14.27
CA GLY A 23 -2.11 -3.51 12.97
C GLY A 23 -1.13 -3.10 11.87
N MET A 24 -1.59 -2.24 10.95
CA MET A 24 -0.85 -1.76 9.80
C MET A 24 -0.53 -0.27 9.86
N LYS A 25 0.62 0.10 9.31
CA LYS A 25 1.10 1.48 9.23
C LYS A 25 1.62 1.78 7.82
N LEU A 26 1.29 2.96 7.33
CA LEU A 26 1.75 3.50 6.05
C LEU A 26 2.69 4.67 6.34
N TYR A 27 3.91 4.54 5.83
CA TYR A 27 4.92 5.58 5.87
C TYR A 27 5.21 6.08 4.44
N VAL A 28 5.33 7.40 4.29
CA VAL A 28 5.75 8.07 3.05
C VAL A 28 6.98 8.88 3.38
N ASP A 29 8.11 8.59 2.72
CA ASP A 29 9.41 9.23 2.95
C ASP A 29 9.90 9.17 4.41
N GLY A 30 9.43 8.19 5.16
CA GLY A 30 9.74 7.99 6.58
C GLY A 30 8.72 8.58 7.55
N ASP A 31 7.81 9.43 7.08
CA ASP A 31 6.74 9.99 7.90
C ASP A 31 5.57 9.00 8.01
N LEU A 32 5.05 8.79 9.22
CA LEU A 32 3.80 8.03 9.41
C LEU A 32 2.64 8.86 8.86
N ARG A 33 1.99 8.39 7.80
CA ARG A 33 0.87 9.08 7.15
C ARG A 33 -0.49 8.48 7.51
N ASP A 34 -0.54 7.17 7.73
CA ASP A 34 -1.78 6.50 8.11
C ASP A 34 -1.52 5.23 8.91
N HIS A 35 -2.48 4.81 9.72
CA HIS A 35 -2.42 3.56 10.46
C HIS A 35 -3.81 3.01 10.74
N ASP A 36 -3.90 1.68 10.74
CA ASP A 36 -5.10 0.95 11.13
C ASP A 36 -4.70 -0.08 12.20
N SER A 37 -5.43 -0.09 13.31
CA SER A 37 -5.21 -1.03 14.42
C SER A 37 -6.20 -2.20 14.40
N SER A 38 -6.99 -2.35 13.34
CA SER A 38 -8.03 -3.37 13.26
C SER A 38 -7.39 -4.76 13.11
N PHE A 39 -7.84 -5.71 13.92
CA PHE A 39 -7.31 -7.08 13.90
C PHE A 39 -7.66 -7.84 12.60
N LEU A 40 -8.67 -7.39 11.85
CA LEU A 40 -9.12 -8.00 10.61
C LEU A 40 -9.43 -6.90 9.57
N PRO A 41 -8.62 -6.76 8.50
CA PRO A 41 -8.95 -5.84 7.42
C PRO A 41 -10.20 -6.33 6.68
N SER A 42 -11.25 -5.51 6.64
CA SER A 42 -12.40 -5.77 5.79
C SER A 42 -12.00 -5.44 4.34
N GLY A 43 -11.87 -6.45 3.48
CA GLY A 43 -11.32 -6.29 2.12
C GLY A 43 -12.19 -5.50 1.13
N LYS A 44 -13.13 -4.68 1.60
CA LYS A 44 -14.06 -3.86 0.80
C LYS A 44 -13.64 -2.39 0.68
N THR A 45 -12.76 -1.90 1.54
CA THR A 45 -12.29 -0.50 1.58
C THR A 45 -10.77 -0.47 1.66
N ALA A 46 -10.16 0.61 1.16
CA ALA A 46 -8.74 0.85 1.41
C ALA A 46 -8.49 0.90 2.91
N LEU A 47 -7.51 0.12 3.38
CA LEU A 47 -7.20 0.06 4.81
C LEU A 47 -6.37 1.27 5.21
N LEU A 48 -5.46 1.69 4.33
CA LEU A 48 -4.62 2.87 4.55
C LEU A 48 -4.62 3.73 3.30
N SER A 49 -4.49 5.03 3.45
CA SER A 49 -4.34 5.97 2.35
C SER A 49 -3.40 7.12 2.67
N ALA A 50 -2.73 7.67 1.67
CA ALA A 50 -1.92 8.87 1.81
C ALA A 50 -1.94 9.69 0.53
N SER A 51 -2.03 11.01 0.66
CA SER A 51 -1.76 11.92 -0.47
C SER A 51 -0.26 11.99 -0.74
N LEU A 52 0.12 11.83 -2.01
CA LEU A 52 1.46 11.99 -2.54
C LEU A 52 1.62 13.34 -3.27
N GLY A 53 0.86 14.36 -2.85
CA GLY A 53 0.83 15.67 -3.50
C GLY A 53 0.23 15.59 -4.90
N ASP A 54 0.93 16.16 -5.89
CA ASP A 54 0.49 16.24 -7.28
C ASP A 54 0.35 14.87 -7.97
N ILE A 55 0.98 13.82 -7.39
CA ILE A 55 0.91 12.45 -7.90
C ILE A 55 -0.44 11.81 -7.57
N GLY A 56 -1.20 12.32 -6.59
CA GLY A 56 -2.53 11.81 -6.24
C GLY A 56 -2.59 11.06 -4.92
N ILE A 57 -3.57 10.18 -4.75
CA ILE A 57 -3.84 9.46 -3.50
C ILE A 57 -3.39 8.01 -3.63
N LEU A 58 -2.44 7.60 -2.79
CA LEU A 58 -2.06 6.22 -2.62
C LEU A 58 -3.06 5.53 -1.70
N GLU A 59 -3.62 4.41 -2.15
CA GLU A 59 -4.46 3.51 -1.36
C GLU A 59 -3.79 2.16 -1.18
N ILE A 60 -3.84 1.63 0.04
CA ILE A 60 -3.27 0.34 0.42
C ILE A 60 -4.40 -0.61 0.78
N ASN A 61 -4.45 -1.72 0.04
CA ASN A 61 -5.43 -2.78 0.20
C ASN A 61 -4.73 -4.06 0.65
N PRO A 62 -4.65 -4.31 1.97
CA PRO A 62 -4.21 -5.58 2.47
C PRO A 62 -5.26 -6.64 2.22
N ARG A 63 -4.79 -7.81 1.83
CA ARG A 63 -5.59 -9.03 1.74
C ARG A 63 -4.96 -10.05 2.66
N SER A 64 -5.69 -10.38 3.72
CA SER A 64 -5.30 -11.43 4.64
C SER A 64 -5.71 -12.79 4.07
N SER A 65 -4.74 -13.68 3.91
CA SER A 65 -4.97 -15.12 3.84
C SER A 65 -4.77 -15.74 5.23
N LEU A 66 -5.13 -17.01 5.39
CA LEU A 66 -5.08 -17.73 6.68
C LEU A 66 -3.69 -17.69 7.36
N LEU A 67 -2.60 -17.49 6.60
CA LEU A 67 -1.22 -17.52 7.09
C LEU A 67 -0.30 -16.43 6.50
N SER A 68 -0.79 -15.62 5.57
CA SER A 68 0.00 -14.56 4.92
C SER A 68 -0.80 -13.28 4.76
N VAL A 69 -0.14 -12.14 5.02
CA VAL A 69 -0.66 -10.83 4.62
C VAL A 69 -0.07 -10.50 3.26
N GLU A 70 -0.92 -10.19 2.30
CA GLU A 70 -0.55 -9.74 0.96
C GLU A 70 -1.03 -8.32 0.75
N LEU A 71 -0.33 -7.58 -0.10
CA LEU A 71 -0.53 -6.15 -0.29
C LEU A 71 -0.77 -5.85 -1.75
N ASP A 72 -1.85 -5.11 -2.02
CA ASP A 72 -2.07 -4.45 -3.29
C ASP A 72 -2.13 -2.93 -3.03
N ALA A 73 -1.43 -2.13 -3.84
CA ALA A 73 -1.45 -0.68 -3.74
C ALA A 73 -1.99 -0.06 -5.03
N TYR A 74 -2.84 0.95 -4.87
CA TYR A 74 -3.48 1.67 -5.95
C TYR A 74 -3.14 3.15 -5.87
N LEU A 75 -2.94 3.79 -7.01
CA LEU A 75 -2.79 5.23 -7.11
C LEU A 75 -4.03 5.82 -7.78
N ILE A 76 -4.64 6.79 -7.13
CA ILE A 76 -5.80 7.51 -7.64
C ILE A 76 -5.35 8.90 -8.11
N CYS A 77 -5.42 9.12 -9.42
CA CYS A 77 -5.14 10.40 -10.08
C CYS A 77 -6.33 10.72 -10.98
N GLU A 78 -6.92 11.92 -10.89
CA GLU A 78 -7.94 12.38 -11.85
C GLU A 78 -9.08 11.37 -12.11
N ASN A 79 -9.59 10.71 -11.06
CA ASN A 79 -10.59 9.63 -11.11
C ASN A 79 -10.15 8.32 -11.79
N VAL A 80 -8.88 8.19 -12.17
CA VAL A 80 -8.29 6.92 -12.60
C VAL A 80 -7.67 6.23 -11.40
N LYS A 81 -8.03 4.96 -11.17
CA LYS A 81 -7.46 4.12 -10.12
C LYS A 81 -6.53 3.08 -10.75
N ASP A 82 -5.24 3.32 -10.65
CA ASP A 82 -4.20 2.45 -11.21
C ASP A 82 -3.65 1.49 -10.16
N HIS A 83 -3.59 0.20 -10.51
CA HIS A 83 -2.93 -0.82 -9.67
C HIS A 83 -1.41 -0.77 -9.90
N ILE A 84 -0.68 -0.22 -8.93
CA ILE A 84 0.74 0.13 -9.08
C ILE A 84 1.68 -0.84 -8.36
N PHE A 85 1.23 -1.53 -7.32
CA PHE A 85 2.03 -2.53 -6.61
C PHE A 85 1.18 -3.75 -6.22
N SER A 86 1.77 -4.95 -6.32
CA SER A 86 1.20 -6.18 -5.78
C SER A 86 2.31 -7.05 -5.20
N SER A 87 2.11 -7.56 -3.98
CA SER A 87 3.04 -8.51 -3.37
C SER A 87 2.89 -9.94 -3.88
N ARG A 88 1.84 -10.24 -4.66
CA ARG A 88 1.52 -11.59 -5.18
C ARG A 88 1.90 -11.76 -6.64
N GLN A 89 1.66 -10.73 -7.44
CA GLN A 89 1.72 -10.82 -8.89
C GLN A 89 2.70 -9.80 -9.43
N ARG A 90 3.51 -10.24 -10.39
CA ARG A 90 4.34 -9.34 -11.18
C ARG A 90 3.44 -8.53 -12.10
N LEU A 91 3.32 -7.24 -11.83
CA LEU A 91 2.58 -6.31 -12.70
C LEU A 91 3.28 -6.18 -14.07
N SER A 92 2.51 -5.86 -15.11
CA SER A 92 3.05 -5.69 -16.46
C SER A 92 4.03 -4.50 -16.53
N LEU A 93 5.00 -4.58 -17.45
CA LEU A 93 6.10 -3.60 -17.55
C LEU A 93 5.64 -2.14 -17.74
N LYS A 94 4.45 -1.90 -18.32
CA LYS A 94 3.89 -0.55 -18.46
C LYS A 94 3.55 0.08 -17.11
N LYS A 95 3.13 -0.71 -16.13
CA LYS A 95 2.71 -0.26 -14.79
C LYS A 95 3.91 -0.08 -13.83
N ARG A 96 5.05 -0.68 -14.15
CA ARG A 96 6.31 -0.53 -13.38
C ARG A 96 6.98 0.82 -13.54
N ARG A 97 6.69 1.61 -14.58
CA ARG A 97 7.36 2.91 -14.77
C ARG A 97 7.07 3.92 -13.65
N ILE A 98 6.00 3.69 -12.88
CA ILE A 98 5.62 4.52 -11.73
C ILE A 98 6.22 3.95 -10.43
N VAL A 99 6.67 2.69 -10.43
CA VAL A 99 7.10 1.94 -9.24
C VAL A 99 8.40 1.19 -9.53
N GLU A 100 9.52 1.77 -9.08
CA GLU A 100 10.87 1.17 -9.12
C GLU A 100 11.44 0.90 -7.73
#